data_AF-A0AAW0LUY6-F1
#
_entry.id   AF-A0AAW0LUY6-F1
#
_cell.length_a   1.000
_cell.length_b   1.000
_cell.length_c   1.000
_cell.angle_alpha   90.00
_cell.angle_beta   90.00
_cell.angle_gamma   90.00
#
_symmetry.space_group_name_H-M   'P 1'
#
loop_
_entity.id
_entity.type
_entity.pdbx_description
1 polymer ?
#
loop_
_entity_poly.entity_id
_entity_poly.type
_entity_poly.pdbx_seq_one_letter_code
_entity_poly.pdbx_strand_id
1 'polypeptide(L)'
;MNLVKLAAKKFFELEPENPGKYVILSNAYATSGFWENAAEVRAVMRESGIIKEPGYSRIEVQNGSQFFFKGDKQSKELYELIREMTCILKDAGYVPDLSDN
;
A
#
# COMPACT_ATOMS: atom_id res chain seq x y z
N MET A 1 -12.63 -27.38 -9.25
CA MET A 1 -11.72 -27.09 -8.11
C MET A 1 -10.28 -27.58 -8.29
N ASN A 2 -10.00 -28.77 -8.84
CA ASN A 2 -8.62 -29.30 -8.93
C ASN A 2 -7.67 -28.47 -9.80
N LEU A 3 -8.14 -27.95 -10.95
CA LEU A 3 -7.30 -27.13 -11.83
C LEU A 3 -6.85 -25.82 -11.17
N VAL A 4 -7.75 -25.16 -10.43
CA VAL A 4 -7.44 -23.90 -9.72
C VAL A 4 -6.39 -24.13 -8.64
N LYS A 5 -6.54 -25.21 -7.84
CA LYS A 5 -5.54 -25.57 -6.82
C LYS A 5 -4.17 -25.91 -7.44
N LEU A 6 -4.17 -26.65 -8.55
CA LEU A 6 -2.95 -26.99 -9.27
C LEU A 6 -2.27 -25.75 -9.87
N ALA A 7 -3.04 -24.86 -10.50
CA ALA A 7 -2.54 -23.61 -11.06
C ALA A 7 -1.97 -22.69 -9.97
N ALA A 8 -2.66 -22.54 -8.83
CA ALA A 8 -2.17 -21.75 -7.71
C ALA A 8 -0.85 -22.32 -7.16
N LYS A 9 -0.76 -23.65 -6.97
CA LYS A 9 0.48 -24.30 -6.55
C LYS A 9 1.63 -24.01 -7.52
N LYS A 10 1.40 -24.21 -8.83
CA LYS A 10 2.41 -23.93 -9.86
C LYS A 10 2.80 -22.46 -9.93
N PHE A 11 1.85 -21.55 -9.74
CA PHE A 11 2.09 -20.11 -9.74
C PHE A 11 3.05 -19.69 -8.63
N PHE A 12 2.91 -20.24 -7.42
CA PHE A 12 3.83 -20.00 -6.30
C PHE A 12 5.16 -20.74 -6.46
N GLU A 13 5.19 -21.93 -7.08
CA GLU A 13 6.44 -22.66 -7.38
C GLU A 13 7.31 -21.96 -8.43
N LEU A 14 6.71 -21.27 -9.41
CA LEU A 14 7.43 -20.68 -10.55
C LEU A 14 8.29 -19.47 -10.18
N GLU A 15 7.79 -18.59 -9.30
CA GLU A 15 8.59 -17.45 -8.80
C GLU A 15 8.20 -17.25 -7.33
N PRO A 16 8.79 -18.02 -6.41
CA PRO A 16 8.46 -17.94 -4.98
C PRO A 16 8.93 -16.64 -4.34
N GLU A 17 9.84 -15.90 -4.97
CA GLU A 17 10.38 -14.64 -4.46
C GLU A 17 9.57 -13.41 -4.90
N ASN A 18 8.57 -13.60 -5.78
CA ASN A 18 7.78 -12.49 -6.33
C ASN A 18 6.80 -11.94 -5.27
N PRO A 19 7.03 -10.72 -4.73
CA PRO A 19 6.21 -10.18 -3.64
C PRO A 19 4.76 -9.95 -4.05
N GLY A 20 4.51 -9.65 -5.33
CA GLY A 20 3.17 -9.38 -5.85
C GLY A 20 2.21 -10.55 -5.67
N LYS A 21 2.70 -11.79 -5.76
CA LYS A 21 1.90 -13.01 -5.58
C LYS A 21 1.30 -13.11 -4.19
N TYR A 22 2.13 -12.85 -3.19
CA TYR A 22 1.74 -12.88 -1.78
C TYR A 22 0.84 -11.71 -1.41
N VAL A 23 1.13 -10.51 -1.94
CA VAL A 23 0.27 -9.33 -1.75
C VAL A 23 -1.13 -9.59 -2.28
N ILE A 24 -1.27 -10.09 -3.50
CA ILE A 24 -2.58 -10.39 -4.10
C ILE A 24 -3.33 -11.45 -3.29
N LEU A 25 -2.64 -12.52 -2.85
CA LEU A 25 -3.26 -13.56 -2.03
C LEU A 25 -3.71 -13.04 -0.66
N SER A 26 -2.86 -12.27 0.03
CA SER A 26 -3.21 -11.63 1.30
C SER A 26 -4.42 -10.71 1.14
N ASN A 27 -4.47 -9.93 0.07
CA ASN A 27 -5.60 -9.04 -0.21
C ASN A 27 -6.87 -9.83 -0.52
N ALA A 28 -6.80 -10.91 -1.29
CA ALA A 28 -7.94 -11.77 -1.58
C ALA A 28 -8.56 -12.37 -0.30
N TYR A 29 -7.73 -12.82 0.64
CA TYR A 29 -8.19 -13.26 1.96
C TYR A 29 -8.85 -12.13 2.76
N ALA A 30 -8.21 -10.95 2.82
CA ALA A 30 -8.72 -9.80 3.56
C ALA A 30 -10.09 -9.32 3.03
N THR A 31 -10.23 -9.15 1.71
CA THR A 31 -11.50 -8.76 1.08
C THR A 31 -12.61 -9.78 1.29
N SER A 32 -12.24 -11.05 1.51
CA SER A 32 -13.18 -12.13 1.82
C SER A 32 -13.45 -12.31 3.32
N GLY A 33 -12.92 -11.43 4.18
CA GLY A 33 -13.08 -11.48 5.64
C GLY A 33 -12.18 -12.47 6.37
N PHE A 34 -11.29 -13.18 5.67
CA PHE A 34 -10.36 -14.15 6.23
C PHE A 34 -9.07 -13.46 6.72
N TRP A 35 -9.20 -12.58 7.72
CA TRP A 35 -8.10 -11.76 8.23
C TRP A 35 -6.94 -12.58 8.81
N GLU A 36 -7.21 -13.73 9.42
CA GLU A 36 -6.19 -14.65 9.92
C GLU A 36 -5.31 -15.20 8.80
N ASN A 37 -5.91 -15.67 7.70
CA ASN A 37 -5.15 -16.15 6.54
C ASN A 37 -4.36 -15.01 5.87
N ALA A 38 -4.93 -13.81 5.80
CA ALA A 38 -4.20 -12.63 5.33
C ALA A 38 -2.99 -12.30 6.23
N ALA A 39 -3.10 -12.51 7.54
CA ALA A 39 -2.00 -12.33 8.49
C ALA A 39 -0.93 -13.42 8.34
N GLU A 40 -1.34 -14.68 8.13
CA GLU A 40 -0.45 -15.81 7.88
C GLU A 40 0.38 -15.59 6.62
N VAL A 41 -0.23 -15.17 5.51
CA VAL A 41 0.49 -14.85 4.27
C VAL A 41 1.52 -13.73 4.49
N ARG A 42 1.16 -12.70 5.27
CA ARG A 42 2.08 -11.61 5.64
C ARG A 42 3.20 -12.08 6.57
N ALA A 43 2.96 -13.07 7.43
CA ALA A 43 4.00 -13.67 8.27
C ALA A 43 5.00 -14.46 7.42
N VAL A 44 4.51 -15.29 6.49
CA VAL A 44 5.37 -16.03 5.54
C VAL A 44 6.25 -15.09 4.73
N MET A 45 5.70 -13.97 4.22
CA MET A 45 6.50 -12.96 3.53
C MET A 45 7.63 -12.42 4.40
N ARG A 46 7.35 -12.12 5.68
CA ARG A 46 8.34 -11.58 6.62
C ARG A 46 9.43 -12.59 6.95
N GLU A 47 9.05 -13.82 7.25
CA GLU A 47 9.96 -14.92 7.58
C GLU A 47 10.83 -15.32 6.39
N SER A 48 10.29 -15.21 5.17
CA SER A 48 11.00 -15.52 3.93
C SER A 48 11.79 -14.34 3.36
N GLY A 49 11.80 -13.17 4.04
CA GLY A 49 12.48 -11.97 3.56
C GLY A 49 11.90 -11.36 2.27
N ILE A 50 10.66 -11.71 1.92
CA ILE A 50 9.98 -11.21 0.71
C ILE A 50 9.44 -9.81 1.01
N ILE A 51 10.08 -8.80 0.42
CA ILE A 51 9.73 -7.40 0.62
C ILE A 51 9.04 -6.88 -0.63
N LYS A 52 7.80 -6.39 -0.47
CA LYS A 52 7.15 -5.63 -1.54
C LYS A 52 7.81 -4.26 -1.68
N GLU A 53 7.83 -3.72 -2.89
CA GLU A 53 8.16 -2.31 -3.05
C GLU A 53 7.14 -1.45 -2.26
N PRO A 54 7.62 -0.48 -1.47
CA PRO A 54 6.74 0.46 -0.80
C PRO A 54 6.03 1.33 -1.84
N GLY A 55 4.73 1.55 -1.64
CA GLY A 55 4.03 2.57 -2.41
C GLY A 55 4.44 3.96 -1.91
N TYR A 56 4.47 4.92 -2.81
CA TYR A 56 4.75 6.32 -2.51
C TYR A 56 3.70 7.23 -3.13
N SER A 57 3.49 8.38 -2.51
CA SER A 57 2.85 9.54 -3.14
C SER A 57 3.95 10.48 -3.65
N ARG A 58 3.66 11.30 -4.65
CA ARG A 58 4.60 12.28 -5.22
C ARG A 58 3.91 13.61 -5.41
N ILE A 59 4.54 14.70 -4.98
CA ILE A 59 4.10 16.06 -5.29
C ILE A 59 5.14 16.68 -6.22
N GLU A 60 4.66 17.27 -7.31
CA GLU A 60 5.49 17.92 -8.32
C GLU A 60 5.13 19.40 -8.36
N VAL A 61 6.10 20.25 -8.05
CA VAL A 61 6.02 21.71 -8.11
C VAL A 61 7.03 22.22 -9.14
N GLN A 62 6.85 23.42 -9.70
CA GLN A 62 7.69 23.95 -10.79
C GLN A 62 9.21 23.80 -10.59
N ASN A 63 9.68 23.77 -9.34
CA ASN A 63 11.10 23.66 -8.99
C ASN A 63 11.51 22.32 -8.37
N GLY A 64 10.70 21.26 -8.46
CA GLY A 64 11.13 19.92 -8.03
C GLY A 64 10.01 18.94 -7.74
N SER A 65 10.41 17.70 -7.48
CA SER A 65 9.50 16.63 -7.04
C SER A 65 9.94 16.03 -5.72
N GLN A 66 8.98 15.85 -4.81
CA GLN A 66 9.19 15.17 -3.54
C GLN A 66 8.36 13.88 -3.49
N PHE A 67 8.97 12.82 -2.98
CA PHE A 67 8.36 11.51 -2.79
C PHE A 67 8.02 11.32 -1.31
N PHE A 68 6.88 10.70 -1.04
CA PHE A 68 6.35 10.48 0.30
C PHE A 68 6.04 9.01 0.49
N PHE A 69 6.72 8.38 1.45
CA PHE A 69 6.46 7.01 1.83
C PHE A 69 5.63 6.95 3.12
N LYS A 70 4.81 5.91 3.24
CA LYS A 70 4.06 5.66 4.47
C LYS A 70 5.02 5.46 5.64
N GLY A 71 4.92 6.31 6.66
CA GLY A 71 5.75 6.23 7.87
C GLY A 71 7.06 7.01 7.81
N ASP A 72 7.31 7.76 6.73
CA ASP A 72 8.42 8.70 6.69
C ASP A 72 8.33 9.73 7.82
N LYS A 73 9.47 10.01 8.46
CA LYS A 73 9.61 11.17 9.34
C LYS A 73 9.68 12.42 8.46
N GLN A 74 8.52 13.00 8.20
CA GLN A 74 8.40 14.20 7.40
C GLN A 74 8.95 15.42 8.16
N SER A 75 9.54 16.35 7.41
CA SER A 75 10.09 17.58 7.97
C SER A 75 8.97 18.52 8.45
N LYS A 76 9.29 19.43 9.37
CA LYS A 76 8.32 20.40 9.91
C LYS A 76 7.75 21.28 8.79
N GLU A 77 8.60 21.64 7.84
CA GLU A 77 8.29 22.48 6.68
C GLU A 77 7.22 21.84 5.79
N LEU A 78 7.21 20.50 5.66
CA LEU A 78 6.16 19.81 4.90
C LEU A 78 4.79 19.93 5.58
N TYR A 79 4.73 19.73 6.89
CA TYR A 79 3.47 19.85 7.63
C TYR A 79 2.92 21.28 7.56
N GLU A 80 3.80 22.28 7.54
CA GLU A 80 3.43 23.68 7.32
C GLU A 80 2.85 23.89 5.91
N LEU A 81 3.50 23.36 4.87
CA LEU A 81 3.00 23.43 3.49
C LEU A 81 1.63 22.73 3.33
N ILE A 82 1.48 21.51 3.85
CA ILE A 82 0.21 20.76 3.81
C ILE A 82 -0.89 21.56 4.52
N ARG A 83 -0.57 22.17 5.66
CA ARG A 83 -1.52 23.01 6.42
C ARG A 83 -1.93 24.23 5.62
N GLU A 84 -0.99 24.92 4.98
CA GLU A 84 -1.28 26.08 4.13
C GLU A 84 -2.18 25.69 2.95
N MET A 85 -1.83 24.63 2.22
CA MET A 85 -2.66 24.11 1.12
C MET A 85 -4.06 23.72 1.59
N THR A 86 -4.17 23.12 2.77
CA THR A 86 -5.47 22.76 3.37
C THR A 86 -6.30 24.00 3.67
N CYS A 87 -5.70 25.09 4.15
CA CYS A 87 -6.40 26.36 4.36
C CYS A 87 -6.92 26.93 3.04
N ILE A 88 -6.08 26.99 2.00
CA ILE A 88 -6.46 27.48 0.66
C ILE A 88 -7.64 26.68 0.09
N LEU A 89 -7.59 25.34 0.20
CA LEU A 89 -8.66 24.47 -0.28
C LEU A 89 -9.98 24.73 0.47
N LYS A 90 -9.93 24.89 1.79
CA LYS A 90 -11.11 25.22 2.60
C LYS A 90 -11.71 26.58 2.25
N ASP A 91 -10.88 27.59 2.06
CA ASP A 91 -11.31 28.93 1.65
C ASP A 91 -11.95 28.91 0.25
N ALA A 92 -11.51 28.00 -0.62
CA ALA A 92 -12.10 27.74 -1.93
C ALA A 92 -13.39 26.87 -1.87
N GLY A 93 -13.85 26.47 -0.69
CA GLY A 93 -15.08 25.69 -0.49
C GLY A 93 -14.91 24.17 -0.61
N TYR A 94 -13.67 23.65 -0.60
CA TYR A 94 -13.43 22.21 -0.59
C TYR A 94 -13.89 21.58 0.73
N VAL A 95 -14.71 20.52 0.63
CA VAL A 95 -15.12 19.68 1.76
C VAL A 95 -14.40 18.33 1.62
N PRO A 96 -13.54 17.94 2.58
CA PRO A 96 -12.88 16.64 2.54
C PRO A 96 -13.89 15.50 2.61
N ASP A 97 -13.71 14.51 1.73
CA ASP A 97 -14.41 13.23 1.87
C ASP A 97 -13.69 12.39 2.93
N LEU A 98 -14.43 11.99 3.96
CA LEU A 98 -13.93 11.23 5.12
C LEU A 98 -14.58 9.85 5.20
N SER A 99 -15.21 9.37 4.11
CA SER A 99 -15.93 8.09 4.12
C SER A 99 -15.02 6.87 4.31
N ASP A 100 -13.71 7.01 4.13
CA ASP A 100 -12.74 5.93 4.32
C ASP A 100 -11.91 6.16 5.60
N ASN A 101 -12.35 5.54 6.69
CA ASN A 101 -11.54 5.28 7.90
C ASN A 101 -11.93 3.94 8.54
#